data_AF-A0A7J5VY89-F1
#
_entry.id   AF-A0A7J5VY89-F1
#
_cell.length_a   1.000
_cell.length_b   1.000
_cell.length_c   1.000
_cell.angle_alpha   90.00
_cell.angle_beta   90.00
_cell.angle_gamma   90.00
#
_symmetry.space_group_name_H-M   'P 1'
#
loop_
_entity.id
_entity.type
_entity.pdbx_description
1 polymer ?
#
loop_
_entity_poly.entity_id
_entity_poly.type
_entity_poly.pdbx_seq_one_letter_code
_entity_poly.pdbx_strand_id
1 'polypeptide(L)'
;MSNSYQRNTICRQCINRKFDSAVGLLCGYTGSKPDFSDHCQFFETDQAVAAKSVIKVKPNSKRAKTAMLLVSLVMFINLIKITSLFFQYQLLAMVKAGEAVTEKMAASNDIRQLIVDLLFILIFLISAVTFIMWFRRAYFNMHKRIRGGNFTEGWAAGSWFVPVLCFFRPFQIMREMWRESASLLVLRADNMSFMKSRYLLGIWWTFWILASFVGNIADKLSNDNQTIDQWMDYTLATMFLAFLYIPLSLITLKVISVYSQMESALAESDEIVLAKASEKVTESVEIAV
;
A
#
# COMPACT_ATOMS: atom_id res chain seq x y z
N MET A 1 -28.07 -10.87 -13.31
CA MET A 1 -27.10 -11.08 -14.40
C MET A 1 -27.69 -12.13 -15.33
N SER A 2 -27.78 -11.89 -16.64
CA SER A 2 -28.45 -12.82 -17.57
C SER A 2 -27.72 -14.15 -17.67
N ASN A 3 -28.48 -15.24 -17.84
CA ASN A 3 -27.96 -16.62 -18.00
C ASN A 3 -26.93 -16.71 -19.17
N SER A 4 -27.08 -15.87 -20.19
CA SER A 4 -26.14 -15.74 -21.32
C SER A 4 -24.76 -15.16 -20.95
N TYR A 5 -24.68 -14.25 -19.98
CA TYR A 5 -23.41 -13.65 -19.56
C TYR A 5 -22.53 -14.65 -18.79
N GLN A 6 -23.15 -15.44 -17.91
CA GLN A 6 -22.46 -16.50 -17.16
C GLN A 6 -21.91 -17.56 -18.11
N ARG A 7 -22.72 -18.05 -19.06
CA ARG A 7 -22.25 -18.98 -20.11
C ARG A 7 -21.07 -18.45 -20.92
N ASN A 8 -21.16 -17.19 -21.37
CA ASN A 8 -20.06 -16.55 -22.10
C ASN A 8 -18.78 -16.43 -21.27
N THR A 9 -18.91 -16.24 -19.95
CA THR A 9 -17.75 -16.18 -19.05
C THR A 9 -17.07 -17.54 -18.93
N ILE A 10 -17.85 -18.62 -18.84
CA ILE A 10 -17.34 -20.01 -18.83
C ILE A 10 -16.69 -20.34 -20.18
N CYS A 11 -17.41 -20.17 -21.30
CA CYS A 11 -16.89 -20.51 -22.64
C CYS A 11 -15.64 -19.74 -23.05
N ARG A 12 -15.41 -18.53 -22.50
CA ARG A 12 -14.14 -17.80 -22.72
C ARG A 12 -12.91 -18.55 -22.21
N GLN A 13 -13.08 -19.46 -21.26
CA GLN A 13 -12.01 -20.29 -20.69
C GLN A 13 -11.87 -21.65 -21.38
N CYS A 14 -12.69 -21.93 -22.40
CA CYS A 14 -12.68 -23.20 -23.12
C CYS A 14 -11.66 -23.18 -24.26
N ILE A 15 -10.95 -24.28 -24.52
CA ILE A 15 -10.07 -24.44 -25.69
C ILE A 15 -10.87 -24.38 -27.00
N ASN A 16 -12.06 -24.96 -26.97
CA ASN A 16 -13.03 -25.00 -28.08
C ASN A 16 -13.79 -23.68 -28.29
N ARG A 17 -13.26 -22.53 -27.90
CA ARG A 17 -13.92 -21.24 -28.16
C ARG A 17 -13.61 -20.75 -29.58
N LYS A 18 -14.60 -20.17 -30.24
CA LYS A 18 -14.45 -19.49 -31.53
C LYS A 18 -15.05 -18.09 -31.44
N PHE A 19 -14.45 -17.12 -32.12
CA PHE A 19 -14.98 -15.75 -32.15
C PHE A 19 -15.35 -15.38 -33.57
N ASP A 20 -16.58 -14.90 -33.74
CA ASP A 20 -17.09 -14.33 -34.98
C ASP A 20 -17.42 -12.85 -34.75
N SER A 21 -17.02 -11.98 -35.68
CA SER A 21 -17.16 -10.53 -35.53
C SER A 21 -18.60 -10.03 -35.61
N ALA A 22 -19.51 -10.77 -36.28
CA ALA A 22 -20.92 -10.43 -36.39
C ALA A 22 -21.76 -11.04 -35.26
N VAL A 23 -21.42 -12.26 -34.81
CA VAL A 23 -22.24 -13.06 -33.90
C VAL A 23 -21.70 -13.09 -32.46
N GLY A 24 -20.38 -12.91 -32.29
CA GLY A 24 -19.69 -12.92 -31.00
C GLY A 24 -19.05 -14.28 -30.65
N LEU A 25 -19.11 -14.66 -29.37
CA LEU A 25 -18.53 -15.91 -28.88
C LEU A 25 -19.38 -17.12 -29.32
N LEU A 26 -18.75 -18.06 -30.01
CA LEU A 26 -19.32 -19.32 -30.47
C LEU A 26 -18.56 -20.50 -29.87
N CYS A 27 -19.21 -21.65 -29.77
CA CYS A 27 -18.52 -22.92 -29.52
C CYS A 27 -17.93 -23.45 -30.83
N GLY A 28 -16.67 -23.86 -30.81
CA GLY A 28 -15.97 -24.45 -31.95
C GLY A 28 -16.47 -25.84 -32.32
N TYR A 29 -17.07 -26.58 -31.38
CA TYR A 29 -17.71 -27.87 -31.64
C TYR A 29 -19.10 -27.74 -32.28
N THR A 30 -19.96 -26.86 -31.76
CA THR A 30 -21.35 -26.76 -32.25
C THR A 30 -21.55 -25.66 -33.30
N GLY A 31 -20.61 -24.72 -33.43
CA GLY A 31 -20.73 -23.56 -34.32
C GLY A 31 -21.76 -22.51 -33.87
N SER A 32 -22.41 -22.72 -32.73
CA SER A 32 -23.52 -21.90 -32.22
C SER A 32 -23.16 -21.15 -30.93
N LYS A 33 -24.03 -20.23 -30.52
CA LYS A 33 -23.88 -19.52 -29.23
C LYS A 33 -24.03 -20.50 -28.06
N PRO A 34 -23.37 -20.25 -26.92
CA PRO A 34 -23.51 -21.09 -25.73
C PRO A 34 -24.98 -21.23 -25.27
N ASP A 35 -25.47 -22.48 -25.22
CA ASP A 35 -26.88 -22.82 -24.99
C ASP A 35 -27.12 -23.75 -23.79
N PHE A 36 -26.08 -24.18 -23.08
CA PHE A 36 -26.20 -25.08 -21.92
C PHE A 36 -26.87 -24.45 -20.69
N SER A 37 -27.50 -25.28 -19.84
CA SER A 37 -28.11 -24.83 -18.58
C SER A 37 -27.06 -24.64 -17.49
N ASP A 38 -26.45 -25.75 -17.03
CA ASP A 38 -25.56 -25.75 -15.86
C ASP A 38 -24.14 -26.22 -16.21
N HIS A 39 -23.99 -27.21 -17.10
CA HIS A 39 -22.71 -27.76 -17.51
C HIS A 39 -22.65 -27.99 -19.02
N CYS A 40 -21.46 -27.80 -19.60
CA CYS A 40 -21.20 -28.08 -21.01
C CYS A 40 -20.33 -29.32 -21.12
N GLN A 41 -20.85 -30.35 -21.79
CA GLN A 41 -20.17 -31.63 -22.01
C GLN A 41 -18.90 -31.54 -22.87
N PHE A 42 -18.75 -30.47 -23.66
CA PHE A 42 -17.60 -30.21 -24.53
C PHE A 42 -16.62 -29.18 -23.93
N PHE A 43 -16.83 -28.83 -22.66
CA PHE A 43 -15.98 -27.85 -22.00
C PHE A 43 -14.64 -28.48 -21.61
N GLU A 44 -13.59 -27.99 -22.24
CA GLU A 44 -12.21 -28.30 -21.89
C GLU A 44 -11.48 -27.01 -21.54
N THR A 45 -10.92 -26.96 -20.33
CA THR A 45 -10.24 -25.77 -19.82
C THR A 45 -8.98 -25.50 -20.66
N ASP A 46 -8.94 -24.33 -21.30
CA ASP A 46 -7.71 -23.77 -21.84
C ASP A 46 -6.81 -23.37 -20.66
N GLN A 47 -5.80 -24.17 -20.36
CA GLN A 47 -4.91 -23.95 -19.22
C GLN A 47 -4.16 -22.61 -19.30
N ALA A 48 -3.85 -22.13 -20.51
CA ALA A 48 -3.18 -20.84 -20.71
C ALA A 48 -4.14 -19.68 -20.41
N VAL A 49 -5.40 -19.75 -20.86
CA VAL A 49 -6.43 -18.76 -20.52
C VAL A 49 -6.85 -18.83 -19.06
N ALA A 50 -6.96 -20.03 -18.49
CA ALA A 50 -7.22 -20.22 -17.07
C ALA A 50 -6.10 -19.59 -16.24
N ALA A 51 -4.82 -19.86 -16.55
CA ALA A 51 -3.67 -19.25 -15.88
C ALA A 51 -3.64 -17.72 -16.04
N LYS A 52 -3.89 -17.20 -17.25
CA LYS A 52 -3.94 -15.76 -17.54
C LYS A 52 -5.11 -15.05 -16.88
N SER A 53 -6.24 -15.74 -16.70
CA SER A 53 -7.41 -15.22 -15.97
C SER A 53 -7.17 -15.15 -14.46
N VAL A 54 -6.34 -16.05 -13.92
CA VAL A 54 -5.98 -16.10 -12.49
C VAL A 54 -5.01 -14.97 -12.12
N ILE A 55 -3.96 -14.73 -12.92
CA ILE A 55 -2.92 -13.72 -12.64
C ILE A 55 -3.24 -12.36 -13.29
N LYS A 56 -4.47 -11.87 -13.15
CA LYS A 56 -4.82 -10.52 -13.64
C LYS A 56 -4.50 -9.47 -12.57
N VAL A 57 -3.24 -9.03 -12.54
CA VAL A 57 -2.76 -7.96 -11.64
C VAL A 57 -3.14 -6.57 -12.16
N LYS A 58 -3.17 -5.58 -11.27
CA LYS A 58 -3.51 -4.19 -11.59
C LYS A 58 -2.27 -3.31 -11.46
N PRO A 59 -2.08 -2.30 -12.33
CA PRO A 59 -0.92 -1.42 -12.26
C PRO A 59 -0.88 -0.67 -10.93
N ASN A 60 0.29 -0.70 -10.28
CA ASN A 60 0.50 -0.09 -8.96
C ASN A 60 1.70 0.87 -8.89
N SER A 61 2.55 0.90 -9.93
CA SER A 61 3.78 1.72 -9.97
C SER A 61 3.51 3.23 -9.83
N LYS A 62 2.46 3.75 -10.49
CA LYS A 62 2.06 5.16 -10.36
C LYS A 62 1.65 5.50 -8.93
N ARG A 63 0.90 4.61 -8.26
CA ARG A 63 0.48 4.80 -6.86
C ARG A 63 1.66 4.77 -5.91
N ALA A 64 2.62 3.87 -6.14
CA ALA A 64 3.87 3.82 -5.38
C ALA A 64 4.63 5.15 -5.48
N LYS A 65 4.82 5.68 -6.70
CA LYS A 65 5.48 6.98 -6.93
C LYS A 65 4.74 8.14 -6.25
N THR A 66 3.42 8.20 -6.35
CA THR A 66 2.61 9.23 -5.68
C THR A 66 2.73 9.13 -4.16
N ALA A 67 2.63 7.93 -3.59
CA ALA A 67 2.80 7.72 -2.15
C ALA A 67 4.22 8.12 -1.70
N MET A 68 5.26 7.77 -2.46
CA MET A 68 6.63 8.17 -2.17
C MET A 68 6.80 9.70 -2.20
N LEU A 69 6.25 10.39 -3.21
CA LEU A 69 6.30 11.85 -3.27
C LEU A 69 5.66 12.48 -2.02
N LEU A 70 4.47 12.02 -1.63
CA LEU A 70 3.75 12.57 -0.48
C LEU A 70 4.42 12.24 0.85
N VAL A 71 5.02 11.06 1.00
CA VAL A 71 5.86 10.73 2.16
C VAL A 71 7.10 11.63 2.22
N SER A 72 7.74 11.94 1.08
CA SER A 72 8.83 12.92 1.03
C SER A 72 8.38 14.33 1.43
N LEU A 73 7.16 14.74 1.06
CA LEU A 73 6.59 16.01 1.50
C LEU A 73 6.30 16.02 3.01
N VAL A 74 5.81 14.90 3.57
CA VAL A 74 5.67 14.73 5.05
C VAL A 74 7.03 14.89 5.73
N MET A 75 8.09 14.28 5.19
CA MET A 75 9.44 14.46 5.74
C MET A 75 9.88 15.93 5.69
N PHE A 76 9.68 16.60 4.56
CA PHE A 76 10.08 18.00 4.37
C PHE A 76 9.34 18.96 5.30
N ILE A 77 8.02 18.82 5.44
CA ILE A 77 7.25 19.67 6.35
C ILE A 77 7.68 19.45 7.80
N ASN A 78 8.06 18.22 8.20
CA ASN A 78 8.57 17.97 9.55
C ASN A 78 9.91 18.67 9.83
N LEU A 79 10.78 18.86 8.82
CA LEU A 79 11.98 19.69 8.97
C LEU A 79 11.60 21.16 9.27
N ILE A 80 10.58 21.69 8.58
CA ILE A 80 10.05 23.03 8.85
C ILE A 80 9.42 23.09 10.25
N LYS A 81 8.67 22.06 10.67
CA LYS A 81 8.08 21.95 12.01
C LYS A 81 9.14 22.06 13.09
N ILE A 82 10.25 21.33 12.98
CA ILE A 82 11.34 21.36 13.96
C ILE A 82 11.85 22.79 14.16
N THR A 83 12.09 23.53 13.07
CA THR A 83 12.52 24.94 13.14
C THR A 83 11.45 25.83 13.77
N SER A 84 10.18 25.67 13.39
CA SER A 84 9.07 26.46 13.95
C SER A 84 8.93 26.23 15.47
N LEU A 85 8.97 24.96 15.89
CA LEU A 85 8.89 24.52 17.29
C LEU A 85 10.10 24.99 18.10
N PHE A 86 11.29 25.04 17.51
CA PHE A 86 12.46 25.60 18.15
C PHE A 86 12.26 27.09 18.50
N PHE A 87 11.72 27.89 17.58
CA PHE A 87 11.39 29.28 17.86
C PHE A 87 10.27 29.45 18.89
N GLN A 88 9.27 28.55 18.92
CA GLN A 88 8.26 28.55 19.98
C GLN A 88 8.88 28.23 21.34
N TYR A 89 9.77 27.24 21.40
CA TYR A 89 10.47 26.89 22.63
C TYR A 89 11.31 28.06 23.15
N GLN A 90 12.02 28.77 22.27
CA GLN A 90 12.77 29.98 22.65
C GLN A 90 11.86 31.08 23.20
N LEU A 91 10.71 31.33 22.57
CA LEU A 91 9.74 32.31 23.05
C LEU A 91 9.21 31.95 24.44
N LEU A 92 8.85 30.68 24.66
CA LEU A 92 8.39 30.20 25.96
C LEU A 92 9.48 30.28 27.03
N ALA A 93 10.74 30.04 26.67
CA ALA A 93 11.87 30.18 27.57
C ALA A 93 12.09 31.64 28.00
N MET A 94 11.90 32.62 27.10
CA MET A 94 11.95 34.05 27.44
C MET A 94 10.85 34.41 28.45
N VAL A 95 9.62 33.95 28.22
CA VAL A 95 8.50 34.17 29.17
C VAL A 95 8.83 33.56 30.53
N LYS A 96 9.39 32.35 30.57
CA LYS A 96 9.77 31.67 31.81
C LYS A 96 10.89 32.40 32.56
N ALA A 97 11.82 33.04 31.84
CA ALA A 97 12.89 33.84 32.42
C ALA A 97 12.41 35.23 32.92
N GLY A 98 11.14 35.57 32.71
CA GLY A 98 10.58 36.89 33.06
C GLY A 98 10.99 37.99 32.09
N GLU A 99 11.47 37.64 30.90
CA GLU A 99 11.81 38.61 29.86
C GLU A 99 10.55 39.22 29.23
N ALA A 100 10.65 40.47 28.78
CA ALA A 100 9.53 41.17 28.17
C ALA A 100 9.23 40.60 26.78
N VAL A 101 8.12 39.87 26.66
CA VAL A 101 7.59 39.39 25.38
C VAL A 101 6.46 40.31 24.92
N THR A 102 6.58 40.83 23.71
CA THR A 102 5.53 41.68 23.13
C THR A 102 4.36 40.84 22.61
N GLU A 103 3.14 41.38 22.66
CA GLU A 103 1.94 40.74 22.09
C GLU A 103 2.14 40.41 20.59
N LYS A 104 2.83 41.28 19.85
CA LYS A 104 3.16 41.06 18.43
C LYS A 104 4.06 39.84 18.22
N MET A 105 5.03 39.59 19.10
CA MET A 105 5.91 38.42 19.02
C MET A 105 5.11 37.13 19.27
N ALA A 106 4.23 37.14 20.28
CA ALA A 106 3.34 36.02 20.58
C ALA A 106 2.38 35.73 19.41
N ALA A 107 1.67 36.74 18.91
CA ALA A 107 0.75 36.59 17.79
C ALA A 107 1.42 36.07 16.51
N SER A 108 2.64 36.54 16.20
CA SER A 108 3.42 36.05 15.06
C SER A 108 3.83 34.58 15.21
N ASN A 109 4.18 34.16 16.43
CA ASN A 109 4.46 32.77 16.73
C ASN A 109 3.21 31.89 16.54
N ASP A 110 2.08 32.31 17.05
CA ASP A 110 0.84 31.52 17.02
C ASP A 110 0.34 31.35 15.59
N ILE A 111 0.37 32.42 14.78
CA ILE A 111 0.03 32.35 13.35
C ILE A 111 0.99 31.41 12.61
N ARG A 112 2.30 31.46 12.91
CA ARG A 112 3.29 30.57 12.29
C ARG A 112 3.00 29.11 12.64
N GLN A 113 2.74 28.79 13.91
CA GLN A 113 2.41 27.42 14.32
C GLN A 113 1.14 26.93 13.65
N LEU A 114 0.09 27.75 13.65
CA LEU A 114 -1.18 27.42 13.01
C LEU A 114 -1.00 27.06 11.53
N ILE A 115 -0.27 27.88 10.76
CA ILE A 115 -0.03 27.63 9.34
C ILE A 115 0.76 26.33 9.15
N VAL A 116 1.84 26.14 9.90
CA VAL A 116 2.71 24.97 9.79
C VAL A 116 1.96 23.68 10.15
N ASP A 117 1.15 23.70 11.21
CA ASP A 117 0.37 22.54 11.66
C ASP A 117 -0.77 22.21 10.69
N LEU A 118 -1.49 23.21 10.15
CA LEU A 118 -2.53 22.98 9.14
C LEU A 118 -1.95 22.39 7.85
N LEU A 119 -0.80 22.91 7.39
CA LEU A 119 -0.09 22.35 6.22
C LEU A 119 0.36 20.91 6.48
N PHE A 120 0.90 20.63 7.67
CA PHE A 120 1.29 19.28 8.05
C PHE A 120 0.09 18.33 8.04
N ILE A 121 -1.02 18.69 8.69
CA ILE A 121 -2.23 17.85 8.74
C ILE A 121 -2.73 17.55 7.33
N LEU A 122 -2.81 18.56 6.46
CA LEU A 122 -3.26 18.39 5.09
C LEU A 122 -2.35 17.44 4.30
N ILE A 123 -1.03 17.66 4.32
CA ILE A 123 -0.05 16.83 3.62
C ILE A 123 -0.08 15.39 4.17
N PHE A 124 -0.16 15.25 5.49
CA PHE A 124 -0.20 13.95 6.17
C PHE A 124 -1.45 13.15 5.80
N LEU A 125 -2.64 13.76 5.79
CA LEU A 125 -3.88 13.08 5.42
C LEU A 125 -3.85 12.61 3.95
N ILE A 126 -3.41 13.46 3.03
CA ILE A 126 -3.27 13.09 1.61
C ILE A 126 -2.24 11.96 1.46
N SER A 127 -1.11 12.04 2.17
CA SER A 127 -0.08 11.00 2.21
C SER A 127 -0.64 9.67 2.72
N ALA A 128 -1.37 9.68 3.85
CA ALA A 128 -1.98 8.49 4.43
C ALA A 128 -2.97 7.82 3.46
N VAL A 129 -3.85 8.60 2.81
CA VAL A 129 -4.81 8.07 1.83
C VAL A 129 -4.10 7.43 0.65
N THR A 130 -3.11 8.11 0.06
CA THR A 130 -2.38 7.56 -1.10
C THR A 130 -1.54 6.34 -0.74
N PHE A 131 -0.93 6.32 0.45
CA PHE A 131 -0.24 5.15 0.99
C PHE A 131 -1.20 3.96 1.15
N ILE A 132 -2.35 4.14 1.78
CA ILE A 132 -3.36 3.08 1.96
C ILE A 132 -3.88 2.58 0.59
N MET A 133 -4.09 3.48 -0.38
CA MET A 133 -4.51 3.10 -1.73
C MET A 133 -3.46 2.27 -2.48
N TRP A 134 -2.17 2.58 -2.31
CA TRP A 134 -1.07 1.77 -2.83
C TRP A 134 -1.00 0.42 -2.10
N PHE A 135 -1.04 0.44 -0.78
CA PHE A 135 -0.91 -0.72 0.09
C PHE A 135 -2.00 -1.77 -0.16
N ARG A 136 -3.27 -1.33 -0.20
CA ARG A 136 -4.40 -2.22 -0.54
C ARG A 136 -4.27 -2.82 -1.94
N ARG A 137 -3.77 -2.05 -2.91
CA ARG A 137 -3.60 -2.53 -4.30
C ARG A 137 -2.47 -3.55 -4.40
N ALA A 138 -1.38 -3.31 -3.69
CA ALA A 138 -0.26 -4.23 -3.58
C ALA A 138 -0.72 -5.58 -2.96
N TYR A 139 -1.55 -5.55 -1.92
CA TYR A 139 -2.14 -6.75 -1.33
C TYR A 139 -3.08 -7.51 -2.29
N PHE A 140 -3.94 -6.78 -3.01
CA PHE A 140 -4.76 -7.36 -4.09
C PHE A 140 -3.89 -8.09 -5.14
N ASN A 141 -2.81 -7.45 -5.59
CA ASN A 141 -1.93 -8.02 -6.61
C ASN A 141 -1.22 -9.28 -6.12
N MET A 142 -0.85 -9.34 -4.84
CA MET A 142 -0.29 -10.56 -4.23
C MET A 142 -1.32 -11.70 -4.24
N HIS A 143 -2.57 -11.46 -3.84
CA HIS A 143 -3.63 -12.49 -3.85
C HIS A 143 -3.97 -13.04 -5.23
N LYS A 144 -3.56 -12.36 -6.32
CA LYS A 144 -3.68 -12.92 -7.68
C LYS A 144 -2.62 -13.95 -8.01
N ARG A 145 -1.55 -14.04 -7.22
CA ARG A 145 -0.42 -14.95 -7.46
C ARG A 145 -0.37 -16.13 -6.50
N ILE A 146 -1.01 -16.01 -5.34
CA ILE A 146 -1.04 -17.06 -4.31
C ILE A 146 -2.46 -17.59 -4.09
N ARG A 147 -2.57 -18.86 -3.69
CA ARG A 147 -3.82 -19.45 -3.24
C ARG A 147 -3.99 -19.22 -1.75
N GLY A 148 -4.83 -18.26 -1.39
CA GLY A 148 -5.14 -17.92 -0.01
C GLY A 148 -4.24 -16.84 0.56
N GLY A 149 -4.82 -16.01 1.42
CA GLY A 149 -4.14 -15.04 2.25
C GLY A 149 -4.80 -15.01 3.63
N ASN A 150 -4.06 -14.58 4.63
CA ASN A 150 -4.53 -14.58 6.02
C ASN A 150 -5.65 -13.54 6.25
N PHE A 151 -5.74 -12.51 5.39
CA PHE A 151 -6.72 -11.45 5.52
C PHE A 151 -7.40 -11.15 4.18
N THR A 152 -8.60 -10.55 4.26
CA THR A 152 -9.29 -10.05 3.08
C THR A 152 -8.71 -8.71 2.64
N GLU A 153 -8.89 -8.36 1.36
CA GLU A 153 -8.43 -7.09 0.81
C GLU A 153 -9.04 -5.86 1.49
N GLY A 154 -10.24 -6.00 2.08
CA GLY A 154 -10.90 -4.95 2.86
C GLY A 154 -10.09 -4.59 4.10
N TRP A 155 -9.49 -5.59 4.76
CA TRP A 155 -8.66 -5.37 5.95
C TRP A 155 -7.38 -4.58 5.65
N ALA A 156 -6.82 -4.66 4.45
CA ALA A 156 -5.64 -3.86 4.08
C ALA A 156 -5.89 -2.34 4.13
N ALA A 157 -7.13 -1.90 3.98
CA ALA A 157 -7.52 -0.50 4.22
C ALA A 157 -8.14 -0.31 5.61
N GLY A 158 -9.11 -1.15 5.98
CA GLY A 158 -9.88 -1.00 7.21
C GLY A 158 -9.03 -1.07 8.49
N SER A 159 -7.95 -1.84 8.49
CA SER A 159 -7.09 -1.98 9.68
C SER A 159 -6.45 -0.68 10.16
N TRP A 160 -6.32 0.33 9.31
CA TRP A 160 -5.74 1.63 9.67
C TRP A 160 -6.70 2.49 10.50
N PHE A 161 -8.00 2.21 10.43
CA PHE A 161 -9.06 3.03 11.04
C PHE A 161 -9.68 2.39 12.27
N VAL A 162 -9.44 1.10 12.51
CA VAL A 162 -9.97 0.40 13.69
C VAL A 162 -9.01 0.60 14.86
N PRO A 163 -9.47 1.21 15.98
CA PRO A 163 -8.66 1.35 17.18
C PRO A 163 -8.11 -0.01 17.64
N VAL A 164 -6.92 0.00 18.26
CA VAL A 164 -6.15 -1.18 18.66
C VAL A 164 -5.61 -1.99 17.47
N LEU A 165 -6.44 -2.34 16.47
CA LEU A 165 -5.99 -3.11 15.30
C LEU A 165 -4.97 -2.35 14.44
N CYS A 166 -5.05 -1.02 14.41
CA CYS A 166 -4.08 -0.16 13.71
C CYS A 166 -2.63 -0.33 14.21
N PHE A 167 -2.42 -0.87 15.41
CA PHE A 167 -1.09 -1.16 15.96
C PHE A 167 -0.51 -2.53 15.56
N PHE A 168 -1.32 -3.43 14.96
CA PHE A 168 -0.87 -4.80 14.67
C PHE A 168 -1.17 -5.26 13.25
N ARG A 169 -2.39 -5.00 12.77
CA ARG A 169 -2.89 -5.57 11.51
C ARG A 169 -2.14 -5.06 10.28
N PRO A 170 -1.86 -3.75 10.12
CA PRO A 170 -1.15 -3.31 8.92
C PRO A 170 0.26 -3.90 8.81
N PHE A 171 0.95 -4.09 9.94
CA PHE A 171 2.22 -4.80 9.98
C PHE A 171 2.12 -6.26 9.57
N GLN A 172 1.12 -6.97 10.10
CA GLN A 172 0.88 -8.37 9.73
C GLN A 172 0.66 -8.51 8.22
N ILE A 173 -0.14 -7.62 7.62
CA ILE A 173 -0.42 -7.58 6.19
C ILE A 173 0.85 -7.26 5.39
N MET A 174 1.62 -6.23 5.78
CA MET A 174 2.88 -5.89 5.08
C MET A 174 3.90 -7.05 5.15
N ARG A 175 4.00 -7.71 6.30
CA ARG A 175 4.90 -8.86 6.48
C ARG A 175 4.48 -10.05 5.64
N GLU A 176 3.18 -10.33 5.55
CA GLU A 176 2.64 -11.35 4.65
C GLU A 176 2.94 -11.00 3.20
N MET A 177 2.59 -9.78 2.76
CA MET A 177 2.92 -9.25 1.43
C MET A 177 4.37 -9.50 1.04
N TRP A 178 5.29 -9.15 1.94
CA TRP A 178 6.71 -9.32 1.71
C TRP A 178 7.13 -10.78 1.62
N ARG A 179 6.69 -11.61 2.59
CA ARG A 179 7.06 -13.03 2.67
C ARG A 179 6.60 -13.79 1.44
N GLU A 180 5.33 -13.64 1.07
CA GLU A 180 4.74 -14.37 -0.05
C GLU A 180 5.36 -13.93 -1.38
N SER A 181 5.52 -12.62 -1.58
CA SER A 181 6.13 -12.08 -2.80
C SER A 181 7.60 -12.49 -2.93
N ALA A 182 8.38 -12.46 -1.85
CA ALA A 182 9.77 -12.91 -1.86
C ALA A 182 9.88 -14.42 -2.14
N SER A 183 9.00 -15.23 -1.53
CA SER A 183 8.98 -16.68 -1.75
C SER A 183 8.67 -17.03 -3.21
N LEU A 184 7.72 -16.32 -3.82
CA LEU A 184 7.43 -16.47 -5.25
C LEU A 184 8.61 -16.11 -6.15
N LEU A 185 9.35 -15.04 -5.83
CA LEU A 185 10.53 -14.63 -6.61
C LEU A 185 11.67 -15.64 -6.51
N VAL A 186 11.87 -16.24 -5.34
CA VAL A 186 12.84 -17.34 -5.17
C VAL A 186 12.43 -18.54 -6.02
N LEU A 187 11.16 -18.94 -5.97
CA LEU A 187 10.67 -20.11 -6.72
C LEU A 187 10.68 -19.93 -8.24
N ARG A 188 10.44 -18.71 -8.73
CA ARG A 188 10.22 -18.46 -10.18
C ARG A 188 11.42 -17.85 -10.90
N ALA A 189 12.29 -17.14 -10.18
CA ALA A 189 13.35 -16.35 -10.78
C ALA A 189 14.71 -16.55 -10.08
N ASP A 190 14.81 -17.53 -9.16
CA ASP A 190 16.01 -17.81 -8.34
C ASP A 190 16.59 -16.55 -7.66
N ASN A 191 15.72 -15.57 -7.37
CA ASN A 191 16.15 -14.27 -6.89
C ASN A 191 16.06 -14.20 -5.37
N MET A 192 17.17 -14.50 -4.71
CA MET A 192 17.28 -14.48 -3.25
C MET A 192 17.46 -13.07 -2.65
N SER A 193 17.64 -12.02 -3.47
CA SER A 193 18.01 -10.68 -2.98
C SER A 193 16.97 -10.07 -2.04
N PHE A 194 15.69 -10.43 -2.20
CA PHE A 194 14.57 -9.87 -1.43
C PHE A 194 14.29 -10.59 -0.11
N MET A 195 14.93 -11.74 0.15
CA MET A 195 14.77 -12.53 1.39
C MET A 195 15.43 -11.86 2.61
N LYS A 196 16.44 -11.02 2.40
CA LYS A 196 17.28 -10.47 3.48
C LYS A 196 16.65 -9.28 4.23
N SER A 197 15.45 -8.83 3.86
CA SER A 197 14.87 -7.57 4.37
C SER A 197 13.87 -7.73 5.53
N ARG A 198 13.98 -8.78 6.35
CA ARG A 198 13.08 -8.98 7.52
C ARG A 198 13.19 -7.85 8.55
N TYR A 199 14.39 -7.30 8.75
CA TYR A 199 14.65 -6.25 9.72
C TYR A 199 14.03 -4.91 9.33
N LEU A 200 13.93 -4.61 8.03
CA LEU A 200 13.39 -3.34 7.53
C LEU A 200 11.95 -3.12 8.01
N LEU A 201 11.10 -4.15 7.90
CA LEU A 201 9.71 -4.06 8.33
C LEU A 201 9.57 -3.90 9.85
N GLY A 202 10.41 -4.60 10.62
CA GLY A 202 10.43 -4.46 12.08
C GLY A 202 10.80 -3.04 12.50
N ILE A 203 11.87 -2.48 11.93
CA ILE A 203 12.31 -1.11 12.22
C ILE A 203 11.24 -0.11 11.80
N TRP A 204 10.67 -0.25 10.60
CA TRP A 204 9.56 0.58 10.12
C TRP A 204 8.42 0.64 11.12
N TRP A 205 7.97 -0.52 11.59
CA TRP A 205 6.85 -0.61 12.50
C TRP A 205 7.19 -0.08 13.89
N THR A 206 8.40 -0.32 14.40
CA THR A 206 8.86 0.25 15.67
C THR A 206 8.79 1.78 15.66
N PHE A 207 9.26 2.42 14.59
CA PHE A 207 9.15 3.88 14.46
C PHE A 207 7.70 4.35 14.33
N TRP A 208 6.84 3.61 13.64
CA TRP A 208 5.41 3.92 13.55
C TRP A 208 4.73 3.89 14.93
N ILE A 209 5.00 2.84 15.73
CA ILE A 209 4.47 2.71 17.10
C ILE A 209 5.02 3.81 18.00
N LEU A 210 6.33 4.08 17.93
CA LEU A 210 6.97 5.11 18.73
C LEU A 210 6.39 6.49 18.43
N ALA A 211 6.25 6.85 17.14
CA ALA A 211 5.63 8.10 16.73
C ALA A 211 4.16 8.19 17.19
N SER A 212 3.40 7.10 17.08
CA SER A 212 2.01 7.05 17.55
C SER A 212 1.92 7.27 19.06
N PHE A 213 2.82 6.65 19.84
CA PHE A 213 2.85 6.79 21.28
C PHE A 213 3.22 8.21 21.72
N VAL A 214 4.26 8.80 21.12
CA VAL A 214 4.67 10.19 21.40
C VAL A 214 3.56 11.17 20.99
N GLY A 215 2.89 10.96 19.86
CA GLY A 215 1.73 11.78 19.47
C GLY A 215 0.61 11.75 20.50
N ASN A 216 0.23 10.55 20.99
CA ASN A 216 -0.77 10.42 22.05
C ASN A 216 -0.36 11.11 23.37
N ILE A 217 0.94 11.21 23.66
CA ILE A 217 1.44 11.96 24.83
C ILE A 217 1.33 13.46 24.57
N ALA A 218 1.76 13.94 23.40
CA ALA A 218 1.68 15.34 23.03
C ALA A 218 0.23 15.86 23.07
N ASP A 219 -0.72 15.11 22.52
CA ASP A 219 -2.15 15.46 22.52
C ASP A 219 -2.75 15.53 23.93
N LYS A 220 -2.22 14.74 24.89
CA LYS A 220 -2.64 14.82 26.30
C LYS A 220 -2.07 16.02 27.03
N LEU A 221 -0.92 16.52 26.57
CA LEU A 221 -0.30 17.73 27.11
C LEU A 221 -0.96 19.00 26.56
N SER A 222 -1.62 18.93 25.40
CA SER A 222 -2.39 20.04 24.83
C SER A 222 -3.76 20.21 25.53
N ASN A 223 -3.79 20.86 26.70
CA ASN A 223 -5.02 21.26 27.41
C ASN A 223 -5.23 22.79 27.41
N ASP A 224 -6.47 23.27 27.59
CA ASP A 224 -6.81 24.70 27.45
C ASP A 224 -6.32 25.60 28.62
N ASN A 225 -6.00 25.03 29.79
CA ASN A 225 -5.56 25.79 30.98
C ASN A 225 -4.05 25.58 31.29
N GLN A 226 -3.20 25.66 30.26
CA GLN A 226 -1.79 25.30 30.39
C GLN A 226 -0.93 26.37 31.10
N THR A 227 -0.07 25.92 32.03
CA THR A 227 1.06 26.72 32.52
C THR A 227 2.17 26.82 31.47
N ILE A 228 3.09 27.78 31.61
CA ILE A 228 4.24 27.93 30.68
C ILE A 228 5.06 26.63 30.60
N ASP A 229 5.26 25.94 31.72
CA ASP A 229 5.97 24.66 31.75
C ASP A 229 5.26 23.58 30.92
N GLN A 230 3.93 23.51 30.99
CA GLN A 230 3.16 22.54 30.21
C GLN A 230 3.23 22.82 28.70
N TRP A 231 3.23 24.10 28.29
CA TRP A 231 3.46 24.48 26.90
C TRP A 231 4.85 24.11 26.41
N MET A 232 5.87 24.24 27.27
CA MET A 232 7.23 23.81 26.94
C MET A 232 7.32 22.29 26.79
N ASP A 233 6.70 21.52 27.68
CA ASP A 233 6.63 20.05 27.60
C ASP A 233 5.91 19.59 26.33
N TYR A 234 4.76 20.19 26.00
CA TYR A 234 4.05 19.96 24.74
C TYR A 234 4.94 20.26 23.52
N THR A 235 5.65 21.40 23.53
CA THR A 235 6.53 21.82 22.44
C THR A 235 7.69 20.84 22.26
N LEU A 236 8.31 20.38 23.35
CA LEU A 236 9.39 19.38 23.31
C LEU A 236 8.90 18.02 22.80
N ALA A 237 7.75 17.54 23.28
CA ALA A 237 7.15 16.29 22.83
C ALA A 237 6.82 16.34 21.33
N THR A 238 6.25 17.45 20.86
CA THR A 238 5.91 17.67 19.45
C THR A 238 7.16 17.80 18.57
N MET A 239 8.23 18.41 19.08
CA MET A 239 9.52 18.51 18.40
C MET A 239 10.19 17.14 18.25
N PHE A 240 10.16 16.33 19.32
CA PHE A 240 10.64 14.96 19.27
C PHE A 240 9.82 14.11 18.30
N LEU A 241 8.50 14.28 18.28
CA LEU A 241 7.63 13.63 17.29
C LEU A 241 8.00 14.01 15.86
N ALA A 242 8.20 15.30 15.57
CA ALA A 242 8.61 15.78 14.26
C ALA A 242 9.96 15.19 13.84
N PHE A 243 10.90 15.05 14.79
CA PHE A 243 12.17 14.36 14.57
C PHE A 243 11.98 12.89 14.22
N LEU A 244 11.11 12.14 14.92
CA LEU A 244 10.80 10.74 14.64
C LEU A 244 10.20 10.52 13.25
N TYR A 245 9.43 11.48 12.73
CA TYR A 245 8.87 11.41 11.39
C TYR A 245 9.94 11.42 10.29
N ILE A 246 11.15 11.94 10.53
CA ILE A 246 12.24 11.96 9.54
C ILE A 246 12.74 10.54 9.21
N PRO A 247 13.28 9.74 10.16
CA PRO A 247 13.68 8.36 9.89
C PRO A 247 12.48 7.49 9.50
N LEU A 248 11.31 7.69 10.11
CA LEU A 248 10.09 6.95 9.72
C LEU A 248 9.75 7.16 8.23
N SER A 249 9.85 8.38 7.72
CA SER A 249 9.60 8.69 6.31
C SER A 249 10.64 8.02 5.41
N LEU A 250 11.93 8.10 5.75
CA LEU A 250 13.01 7.44 4.99
C LEU A 250 12.81 5.92 4.92
N ILE A 251 12.47 5.28 6.04
CA ILE A 251 12.19 3.85 6.09
C ILE A 251 10.94 3.52 5.27
N THR A 252 9.88 4.33 5.37
CA THR A 252 8.65 4.14 4.58
C THR A 252 8.91 4.25 3.08
N LEU A 253 9.73 5.21 2.64
CA LEU A 253 10.19 5.32 1.24
C LEU A 253 10.92 4.06 0.80
N LYS A 254 11.80 3.52 1.65
CA LYS A 254 12.51 2.28 1.37
C LYS A 254 11.57 1.08 1.27
N VAL A 255 10.59 0.95 2.16
CA VAL A 255 9.57 -0.10 2.14
C VAL A 255 8.77 -0.06 0.83
N ILE A 256 8.25 1.11 0.45
CA ILE A 256 7.49 1.27 -0.80
C ILE A 256 8.35 0.96 -2.02
N SER A 257 9.57 1.49 -2.07
CA SER A 257 10.49 1.32 -3.20
C SER A 257 10.88 -0.15 -3.40
N VAL A 258 11.29 -0.84 -2.34
CA VAL A 258 11.68 -2.25 -2.42
C VAL A 258 10.48 -3.12 -2.80
N TYR A 259 9.32 -2.89 -2.18
CA TYR A 259 8.13 -3.67 -2.54
C TYR A 259 7.67 -3.40 -3.98
N SER A 260 7.78 -2.16 -4.47
CA SER A 260 7.49 -1.84 -5.86
C SER A 260 8.45 -2.54 -6.84
N GLN A 261 9.71 -2.74 -6.46
CA GLN A 261 10.67 -3.52 -7.26
C GLN A 261 10.29 -5.00 -7.27
N MET A 262 9.86 -5.54 -6.14
CA MET A 262 9.33 -6.92 -6.05
C MET A 262 8.09 -7.11 -6.93
N GLU A 263 7.15 -6.16 -6.95
CA GLU A 263 5.99 -6.22 -7.83
C GLU A 263 6.36 -6.22 -9.32
N SER A 264 7.37 -5.43 -9.72
CA SER A 264 7.88 -5.42 -11.10
C SER A 264 8.55 -6.73 -11.48
N ALA A 265 9.45 -7.25 -10.63
CA ALA A 265 10.11 -8.53 -10.87
C ALA A 265 9.11 -9.70 -10.93
N LEU A 266 8.05 -9.65 -10.11
CA LEU A 266 6.97 -10.63 -10.18
C LEU A 266 6.19 -10.53 -11.48
N ALA A 267 5.93 -9.32 -11.99
CA ALA A 267 5.25 -9.13 -13.27
C ALA A 267 6.05 -9.72 -14.44
N GLU A 268 7.37 -9.52 -14.48
CA GLU A 268 8.26 -10.17 -15.45
C GLU A 268 8.20 -11.70 -15.33
N SER A 269 8.22 -12.23 -14.09
CA SER A 269 8.08 -13.67 -13.87
C SER A 269 6.72 -14.23 -14.30
N ASP A 270 5.65 -13.44 -14.17
CA ASP A 270 4.30 -13.83 -14.58
C ASP A 270 4.22 -13.98 -16.10
N GLU A 271 4.87 -13.10 -16.87
CA GLU A 271 4.95 -13.21 -18.34
C GLU A 271 5.67 -14.48 -18.79
N ILE A 272 6.78 -14.83 -18.13
CA ILE A 272 7.54 -16.07 -18.42
C ILE A 272 6.69 -17.31 -18.11
N VAL A 273 5.99 -17.33 -16.96
CA VAL A 273 5.12 -18.45 -16.58
C VAL A 273 3.97 -18.63 -17.58
N LEU A 274 3.38 -17.52 -18.03
CA LEU A 274 2.31 -17.56 -19.03
C LEU A 274 2.80 -18.02 -20.40
N ALA A 275 4.01 -17.61 -20.82
CA ALA A 275 4.62 -18.05 -22.07
C ALA A 275 4.90 -19.56 -22.07
N LYS A 276 5.51 -20.09 -21.00
CA LYS A 276 5.74 -21.54 -20.84
C LYS A 276 4.44 -22.35 -20.80
N ALA A 277 3.39 -21.80 -20.18
CA ALA A 277 2.09 -22.45 -20.16
C ALA A 277 1.45 -22.51 -21.55
N SER A 278 1.62 -21.48 -22.38
CA SER A 278 1.15 -21.52 -23.77
C SER A 278 1.94 -22.48 -24.65
N GLU A 279 3.26 -22.55 -24.51
CA GLU A 279 4.11 -23.50 -25.28
C GLU A 279 3.71 -24.95 -25.01
N LYS A 280 3.52 -25.32 -23.74
CA LYS A 280 3.14 -26.68 -23.34
C LYS A 280 1.77 -27.10 -23.89
N VAL A 281 0.85 -26.14 -24.04
CA VAL A 281 -0.46 -26.40 -24.66
C VAL A 281 -0.28 -26.65 -26.17
N THR A 282 0.52 -25.84 -26.86
CA THR A 282 0.78 -26.03 -28.30
C THR A 282 1.44 -27.38 -28.60
N GLU A 283 2.44 -27.78 -27.82
CA GLU A 283 3.13 -29.08 -27.97
C GLU A 283 2.17 -30.26 -27.75
N SER A 284 1.27 -30.17 -26.77
CA SER A 284 0.26 -31.21 -26.54
C SER A 284 -0.78 -31.35 -27.66
N VAL A 285 -1.01 -30.28 -28.44
CA VAL A 285 -1.91 -30.31 -29.60
C VAL A 285 -1.20 -30.91 -30.81
N GLU A 286 0.08 -30.61 -31.04
CA GLU A 286 0.85 -31.20 -32.15
C GLU A 286 1.08 -32.71 -32.00
N ILE A 287 1.18 -33.24 -30.78
CA ILE A 287 1.32 -34.68 -30.53
C ILE A 287 -0.02 -35.44 -30.69
N ALA A 288 -1.15 -34.73 -30.65
CA ALA A 288 -2.50 -35.32 -30.72
C ALA A 288 -3.13 -35.30 -32.13
N VAL A 289 -2.41 -34.78 -33.14
CA VAL A 289 -2.78 -34.77 -34.56
C VAL A 289 -1.98 -35.82 -35.32
#